data_AF-A0A920VN35-F1
#
_entry.id   AF-A0A920VN35-F1
#
_cell.length_a   1.000
_cell.length_b   1.000
_cell.length_c   1.000
_cell.angle_alpha   90.00
_cell.angle_beta   90.00
_cell.angle_gamma   90.00
#
_symmetry.space_group_name_H-M   'P 1'
#
loop_
_entity.id
_entity.type
_entity.pdbx_description
1 polymer ?
#
loop_
_entity_poly.entity_id
_entity_poly.type
_entity_poly.pdbx_seq_one_letter_code
_entity_poly.pdbx_strand_id
1 'polypeptide(L)'
;MSGLWGQNVKSLYGQDQFFIEEHRTGSTDMGDLGHIMPVTHPYIFGASGTGHGNDYLMEDKEAVYVNMAKLLAMTAIDVLGDNSRKGREILSSVRPKLTKEEYLQFNRDLMQTTRFTPDTE
;
A
#
# COMPACT_ATOMS: atom_id res chain seq x y z
N MET A 1 8.82 -5.46 -4.95
CA MET A 1 7.47 -5.98 -4.64
C MET A 1 6.47 -5.62 -5.73
N SER A 2 6.42 -4.37 -6.19
CA SER A 2 5.56 -3.93 -7.32
C SER A 2 5.78 -4.74 -8.61
N GLY A 3 7.01 -5.19 -8.88
CA GLY A 3 7.29 -6.08 -10.01
C GLY A 3 6.61 -7.45 -9.92
N LEU A 4 6.51 -8.05 -8.72
CA LEU A 4 5.79 -9.32 -8.53
C LEU A 4 4.29 -9.13 -8.77
N TRP A 5 3.72 -8.10 -8.15
CA TRP A 5 2.34 -7.70 -8.39
C TRP A 5 2.06 -7.51 -9.90
N GLY A 6 2.93 -6.78 -10.59
CA GLY A 6 2.80 -6.54 -12.02
C GLY A 6 2.82 -7.82 -12.86
N GLN A 7 3.65 -8.81 -12.53
CA GLN A 7 3.61 -10.11 -13.23
C GLN A 7 2.29 -10.86 -12.99
N ASN A 8 1.73 -10.77 -11.78
CA ASN A 8 0.44 -11.36 -11.46
C ASN A 8 -0.71 -10.65 -12.17
N VAL A 9 -0.67 -9.31 -12.28
CA VAL A 9 -1.63 -8.55 -13.09
C VAL A 9 -1.52 -8.98 -14.56
N LYS A 10 -0.31 -9.12 -15.09
CA LYS A 10 -0.10 -9.53 -16.49
C LYS A 10 -0.64 -10.93 -16.80
N SER A 11 -0.53 -11.86 -15.86
CA SER A 11 -1.06 -13.22 -16.06
C SER A 11 -2.59 -13.27 -15.99
N LEU A 12 -3.22 -12.40 -15.20
CA LEU A 12 -4.68 -12.37 -15.03
C LEU A 12 -5.40 -11.47 -16.04
N TYR A 13 -4.80 -10.35 -16.42
CA TYR A 13 -5.42 -9.30 -17.24
C TYR A 13 -4.75 -9.09 -18.60
N GLY A 14 -3.49 -9.49 -18.77
CA GLY A 14 -2.72 -9.30 -20.01
C GLY A 14 -1.58 -8.27 -19.88
N GLN A 15 -0.71 -8.22 -20.89
CA GLN A 15 0.59 -7.54 -20.81
C GLN A 15 0.52 -6.04 -20.51
N ASP A 16 -0.50 -5.35 -21.01
CA ASP A 16 -0.62 -3.89 -20.98
C ASP A 16 -1.51 -3.37 -19.84
N GLN A 17 -1.81 -4.22 -18.86
CA GLN A 17 -2.76 -3.93 -17.78
C GLN A 17 -2.09 -3.50 -16.47
N PHE A 18 -0.75 -3.42 -16.47
CA PHE A 18 0.02 -2.98 -15.31
C PHE A 18 0.90 -1.78 -15.66
N PHE A 19 0.77 -0.72 -14.89
CA PHE A 19 1.67 0.42 -14.89
C PHE A 19 1.96 0.84 -13.44
N ILE A 20 3.04 1.58 -13.25
CA ILE A 20 3.37 2.20 -11.97
C ILE A 20 2.92 3.65 -12.05
N GLU A 21 2.00 4.02 -11.17
CA GLU A 21 1.51 5.39 -11.06
C GLU A 21 2.57 6.32 -10.43
N GLU A 22 2.53 7.61 -10.76
CA GLU A 22 3.36 8.62 -10.11
C GLU A 22 2.90 8.90 -8.67
N HIS A 23 3.58 9.83 -7.99
CA HIS A 23 3.18 10.22 -6.64
C HIS A 23 1.74 10.76 -6.62
N ARG A 24 0.95 10.24 -5.69
CA ARG A 24 -0.44 10.63 -5.46
C ARG A 24 -0.65 11.08 -4.02
N THR A 25 -1.59 12.00 -3.83
CA THR A 25 -2.02 12.44 -2.50
C THR A 25 -3.05 11.47 -1.94
N GLY A 26 -2.91 11.10 -0.68
CA GLY A 26 -3.85 10.24 0.04
C GLY A 26 -3.32 9.90 1.43
N SER A 27 -4.21 9.59 2.37
CA SER A 27 -3.84 9.14 3.70
C SER A 27 -4.14 7.64 3.83
N THR A 28 -3.13 6.87 4.27
CA THR A 28 -3.23 5.43 4.50
C THR A 28 -2.15 5.02 5.51
N ASP A 29 -2.49 4.04 6.33
CA ASP A 29 -1.59 3.29 7.21
C ASP A 29 -0.40 2.64 6.48
N MET A 30 -0.47 2.42 5.15
CA MET A 30 0.69 1.93 4.39
C MET A 30 1.84 2.93 4.38
N GLY A 31 1.57 4.23 4.56
CA GLY A 31 2.61 5.23 4.76
C GLY A 31 3.41 4.94 6.03
N ASP A 32 2.74 4.54 7.11
CA ASP A 32 3.36 4.19 8.39
C ASP A 32 4.21 2.93 8.28
N LEU A 33 3.64 1.86 7.70
CA LEU A 33 4.40 0.62 7.47
C LEU A 33 5.60 0.85 6.55
N GLY A 34 5.46 1.71 5.54
CA GLY A 34 6.55 2.09 4.64
C GLY A 34 7.74 2.78 5.30
N HIS A 35 7.58 3.31 6.53
CA HIS A 35 8.71 3.82 7.30
C HIS A 35 9.57 2.70 7.89
N ILE A 36 8.97 1.56 8.25
CA ILE A 36 9.61 0.51 9.04
C ILE A 36 9.86 -0.80 8.28
N MET A 37 9.25 -1.00 7.11
CA MET A 37 9.46 -2.18 6.28
C MET A 37 9.12 -1.93 4.81
N PRO A 38 9.58 -2.80 3.88
CA PRO A 38 9.17 -2.73 2.49
C PRO A 38 7.66 -3.01 2.36
N VAL A 39 6.95 -2.17 1.61
CA VAL A 39 5.52 -2.29 1.35
C VAL A 39 5.21 -2.15 -0.15
N THR A 40 4.04 -2.62 -0.54
CA THR A 40 3.43 -2.31 -1.84
C THR A 40 1.98 -1.92 -1.60
N HIS A 41 1.52 -0.85 -2.23
CA HIS A 41 0.13 -0.39 -2.16
C HIS A 41 -0.45 -0.38 -3.57
N PRO A 42 -0.84 -1.55 -4.11
CA PRO A 42 -1.40 -1.64 -5.44
C PRO A 42 -2.86 -1.18 -5.46
N TYR A 43 -3.29 -0.67 -6.61
CA TYR A 43 -4.68 -0.33 -6.89
C TYR A 43 -5.22 -1.25 -7.99
N ILE A 44 -6.54 -1.47 -7.94
CA ILE A 44 -7.29 -2.06 -9.04
C ILE A 44 -8.41 -1.09 -9.42
N PHE A 45 -8.61 -0.89 -10.72
CA PHE A 45 -9.68 -0.06 -11.23
C PHE A 45 -10.92 -0.92 -11.44
N GLY A 46 -12.08 -0.37 -11.08
CA GLY A 46 -13.36 -1.07 -11.15
C GLY A 46 -14.49 -0.39 -10.39
N ALA A 47 -14.24 0.81 -9.84
CA ALA A 47 -15.25 1.67 -9.24
C ALA A 47 -15.51 2.88 -10.13
N SER A 48 -16.75 3.39 -10.08
CA SER A 48 -17.17 4.66 -10.67
C SER A 48 -17.59 5.65 -9.58
N GLY A 49 -17.86 6.90 -9.98
CA GLY A 49 -18.20 8.00 -9.08
C GLY A 49 -16.98 8.63 -8.40
N THR A 50 -17.23 9.47 -7.40
CA THR A 50 -16.20 10.23 -6.69
C THR A 50 -15.71 9.45 -5.48
N GLY A 51 -14.40 9.31 -5.27
CA GLY A 51 -13.86 8.74 -4.04
C GLY A 51 -14.35 9.52 -2.81
N HIS A 52 -14.94 8.83 -1.84
CA HIS A 52 -15.66 9.41 -0.69
C HIS A 52 -16.96 10.17 -1.02
N GLY A 53 -17.45 10.11 -2.26
CA GLY A 53 -18.73 10.64 -2.69
C GLY A 53 -19.90 9.69 -2.39
N ASN A 54 -21.12 10.21 -2.47
CA ASN A 54 -22.36 9.43 -2.33
C ASN A 54 -22.71 8.65 -3.61
N ASP A 55 -21.97 8.86 -4.69
CA ASP A 55 -22.08 8.20 -5.99
C ASP A 55 -21.03 7.09 -6.18
N TYR A 56 -20.16 6.86 -5.18
CA TYR A 56 -19.10 5.87 -5.28
C TYR A 56 -19.65 4.45 -5.34
N LEU A 57 -19.37 3.74 -6.43
CA LEU A 57 -19.93 2.43 -6.70
C LEU A 57 -18.90 1.46 -7.28
N MET A 58 -18.85 0.25 -6.75
CA MET A 58 -18.07 -0.84 -7.32
C MET A 58 -18.82 -1.45 -8.52
N GLU A 59 -18.42 -1.09 -9.73
CA GLU A 59 -19.05 -1.54 -10.97
C GLU A 59 -18.53 -2.90 -11.42
N ASP A 60 -17.20 -3.03 -11.54
CA ASP A 60 -16.56 -4.28 -11.91
C ASP A 60 -16.27 -5.13 -10.67
N LYS A 61 -17.30 -5.83 -10.22
CA LYS A 61 -17.23 -6.69 -9.03
C LYS A 61 -16.26 -7.86 -9.18
N GLU A 62 -16.08 -8.39 -10.39
CA GLU A 62 -15.10 -9.46 -10.63
C GLU A 62 -13.69 -8.90 -10.44
N ALA A 63 -13.41 -7.69 -10.95
CA ALA A 63 -12.13 -7.04 -10.72
C ALA A 63 -11.90 -6.74 -9.23
N VAL A 64 -12.82 -5.98 -8.60
CA VAL A 64 -12.57 -5.44 -7.26
C VAL A 64 -12.63 -6.48 -6.15
N TYR A 65 -13.40 -7.56 -6.31
CA TYR A 65 -13.56 -8.57 -5.24
C TYR A 65 -12.76 -9.83 -5.52
N VAL A 66 -12.93 -10.40 -6.71
CA VAL A 66 -12.41 -11.73 -7.01
C VAL A 66 -10.96 -11.65 -7.49
N ASN A 67 -10.69 -10.84 -8.50
CA ASN A 67 -9.36 -10.72 -9.06
C ASN A 67 -8.41 -10.00 -8.12
N MET A 68 -8.88 -8.99 -7.38
CA MET A 68 -8.08 -8.37 -6.33
C MET A 68 -7.64 -9.40 -5.27
N ALA A 69 -8.54 -10.29 -4.84
CA ALA A 69 -8.21 -11.35 -3.90
C ALA A 69 -7.21 -12.36 -4.51
N LYS A 70 -7.39 -12.76 -5.77
CA LYS A 70 -6.43 -13.62 -6.49
C LYS A 70 -5.04 -12.97 -6.53
N LEU A 71 -4.95 -11.69 -6.89
CA LEU A 71 -3.67 -10.99 -7.01
C LEU A 71 -2.96 -10.87 -5.65
N LEU A 72 -3.68 -10.56 -4.57
CA LEU A 72 -3.11 -10.56 -3.21
C LEU A 72 -2.59 -11.95 -2.82
N ALA A 73 -3.37 -13.01 -3.08
CA ALA A 73 -2.98 -14.37 -2.78
C ALA A 73 -1.74 -14.80 -3.59
N MET A 74 -1.71 -14.49 -4.90
CA MET A 74 -0.56 -14.77 -5.76
C MET A 74 0.69 -14.03 -5.27
N THR A 75 0.59 -12.74 -4.94
CA THR A 75 1.73 -11.98 -4.40
C THR A 75 2.18 -12.51 -3.04
N ALA A 76 1.27 -12.96 -2.18
CA ALA A 76 1.63 -13.61 -0.93
C ALA A 76 2.39 -14.92 -1.17
N ILE A 77 1.95 -15.75 -2.14
CA ILE A 77 2.65 -16.97 -2.55
C ILE A 77 4.05 -16.64 -3.08
N ASP A 78 4.18 -15.63 -3.96
CA ASP A 78 5.48 -15.24 -4.53
C ASP A 78 6.46 -14.77 -3.45
N VAL A 79 5.96 -14.07 -2.42
CA VAL A 79 6.79 -13.54 -1.33
C VAL A 79 7.17 -14.63 -0.33
N LEU A 80 6.22 -15.49 0.04
CA LEU A 80 6.34 -16.44 1.16
C LEU A 80 6.71 -17.86 0.73
N GLY A 81 6.47 -18.23 -0.52
CA GLY A 81 6.83 -19.52 -1.12
C GLY A 81 8.34 -19.76 -1.15
N ASP A 82 8.75 -20.99 -1.43
CA ASP A 82 10.15 -21.43 -1.41
C ASP A 82 10.89 -21.03 -0.13
N ASN A 83 10.27 -21.32 1.02
CA ASN A 83 10.75 -20.87 2.33
C ASN A 83 10.92 -19.34 2.41
N SER A 84 10.13 -18.54 1.71
CA SER A 84 10.22 -17.07 1.65
C SER A 84 11.52 -16.53 1.04
N ARG A 85 12.10 -17.26 0.08
CA ARG A 85 13.31 -16.84 -0.64
C ARG A 85 13.19 -15.41 -1.18
N LYS A 86 12.11 -15.12 -1.91
CA LYS A 86 11.88 -13.79 -2.49
C LYS A 86 11.64 -12.72 -1.43
N GLY A 87 10.89 -13.03 -0.38
CA GLY A 87 10.70 -12.14 0.77
C GLY A 87 12.02 -11.74 1.43
N ARG A 88 12.92 -12.71 1.66
CA ARG A 88 14.26 -12.44 2.22
C ARG A 88 15.12 -11.57 1.29
N GLU A 89 15.09 -11.84 -0.02
CA GLU A 89 15.77 -10.99 -1.02
C GLU A 89 15.28 -9.54 -0.92
N ILE A 90 13.96 -9.32 -0.87
CA ILE A 90 13.38 -7.97 -0.74
C ILE A 90 13.87 -7.30 0.55
N LEU A 91 13.79 -7.99 1.69
CA LEU A 91 14.24 -7.46 2.99
C LEU A 91 15.73 -7.11 2.99
N SER A 92 16.58 -7.89 2.30
CA SER A 92 18.01 -7.57 2.19
C SER A 92 18.32 -6.38 1.29
N SER A 93 17.42 -6.02 0.39
CA SER A 93 17.65 -4.99 -0.64
C SER A 93 17.16 -3.59 -0.25
N VAL A 94 16.37 -3.47 0.82
CA VAL A 94 15.73 -2.22 1.23
C VAL A 94 16.06 -1.94 2.68
N ARG A 95 16.58 -0.73 2.93
CA ARG A 95 16.76 -0.21 4.29
C ARG A 95 15.53 0.64 4.66
N PRO A 96 14.76 0.27 5.70
CA PRO A 96 13.68 1.12 6.22
C PRO A 96 14.20 2.49 6.64
N LYS A 97 13.32 3.50 6.58
CA LYS A 97 13.65 4.88 6.99
C LYS A 97 13.85 4.97 8.50
N LEU A 98 13.03 4.22 9.24
CA LEU A 98 13.01 4.18 10.69
C LEU A 98 13.06 2.72 11.15
N THR A 99 13.68 2.49 12.30
CA THR A 99 13.41 1.33 13.13
C THR A 99 12.00 1.41 13.71
N LYS A 100 11.52 0.29 14.26
CA LYS A 100 10.21 0.26 14.94
C LYS A 100 10.21 1.22 16.13
N GLU A 101 11.28 1.26 16.91
CA GLU A 101 11.44 2.10 18.09
C GLU A 101 11.39 3.59 17.72
N GLU A 102 12.13 3.99 16.67
CA GLU A 102 12.12 5.36 16.16
C GLU A 102 10.75 5.77 15.63
N TYR A 103 10.07 4.90 14.87
CA TYR A 103 8.72 5.17 14.37
C TYR A 103 7.71 5.35 15.51
N LEU A 104 7.77 4.48 16.52
CA LEU A 104 6.90 4.59 17.69
C LEU A 104 7.18 5.86 18.50
N GLN A 105 8.44 6.29 18.58
CA GLN A 105 8.79 7.53 19.24
C GLN A 105 8.24 8.73 18.47
N PHE A 106 8.47 8.78 17.16
CA PHE A 106 7.91 9.80 16.27
C PHE A 106 6.39 9.93 16.43
N ASN A 107 5.66 8.81 16.43
CA ASN A 107 4.20 8.86 16.57
C ASN A 107 3.75 9.36 17.96
N ARG A 108 4.47 9.00 19.04
CA ARG A 108 4.18 9.53 20.38
C ARG A 108 4.42 11.04 20.47
N ASP A 109 5.45 11.53 19.79
CA ASP A 109 5.78 12.96 19.76
C ASP A 109 4.71 13.78 18.99
N LEU A 110 4.06 13.18 17.99
CA LEU A 110 2.92 13.78 17.29
C LEU A 110 1.62 13.77 18.09
N MET A 111 1.41 12.75 18.93
CA MET A 111 0.18 12.57 19.72
C MET A 111 0.19 13.44 20.99
N GLN A 112 0.45 14.73 20.81
CA GLN A 112 0.44 15.73 21.87
C GLN A 112 -0.80 16.62 21.77
N THR A 113 -1.38 16.96 22.92
CA THR A 113 -2.43 17.98 22.99
C THR A 113 -1.79 19.30 23.38
N THR A 114 -1.82 20.27 22.48
CA THR A 114 -1.40 21.65 22.77
C THR A 114 -2.65 22.53 22.85
N ARG A 115 -2.75 23.35 23.88
CA ARG A 115 -3.79 24.37 23.98
C ARG A 115 -3.20 25.69 23.48
N PHE A 116 -3.78 26.24 22.43
CA PHE A 116 -3.40 27.57 21.96
C PHE A 116 -3.90 28.62 22.96
N THR A 117 -2.99 29.47 23.42
CA THR A 117 -3.32 30.69 24.16
C THR A 117 -3.04 31.86 23.22
N PRO A 118 -4.07 32.61 22.78
CA PRO A 118 -3.85 33.80 21.97
C PRO A 118 -3.05 34.84 22.77
N ASP A 119 -2.23 35.62 22.08
CA ASP A 119 -1.56 36.78 22.69
C ASP A 119 -2.62 37.75 23.21
N THR A 120 -2.45 38.24 24.44
CA THR A 120 -3.28 39.31 25.00
C THR A 120 -2.79 40.64 24.45
N GLU A 121 -3.68 41.37 23.76
CA GLU A 121 -3.47 42.79 23.36
C GLU A 121 -3.18 43.70 24.57
#